data_AF-A0A7V9TY33-F1
#
_entry.id   AF-A0A7V9TY33-F1
#
_cell.length_a   1.000
_cell.length_b   1.000
_cell.length_c   1.000
_cell.angle_alpha   90.00
_cell.angle_beta   90.00
_cell.angle_gamma   90.00
#
_symmetry.space_group_name_H-M   'P 1'
#
loop_
_entity.id
_entity.type
_entity.pdbx_description
1 polymer ?
#
loop_
_entity_poly.entity_id
_entity_poly.type
_entity_poly.pdbx_seq_one_letter_code
_entity_poly.pdbx_strand_id
1 'polypeptide(L)' 'MKEIKGEMLMIWGKQDPHVPAEGRAIIYSAMSESGITFTWHEFNGQHAFMRDEGHRYQGSVILA' A
#
# COMPACT_ATOMS: atom_id res chain seq x y z
N MET A 1 15.01 4.54 -8.24
CA MET A 1 14.04 5.63 -8.04
C MET A 1 14.41 6.98 -8.63
N LYS A 2 15.60 7.16 -9.25
CA LYS A 2 16.07 8.45 -9.81
C LYS A 2 15.18 9.05 -10.92
N GLU A 3 14.23 8.30 -11.46
CA GLU A 3 13.28 8.73 -12.50
C GLU A 3 11.95 9.25 -11.92
N ILE A 4 11.63 8.92 -10.66
CA ILE A 4 10.40 9.38 -10.00
C ILE A 4 10.66 10.77 -9.43
N LYS A 5 9.97 11.77 -9.99
CA LYS A 5 10.14 13.19 -9.63
C LYS A 5 9.02 13.73 -8.74
N GLY A 6 7.96 12.96 -8.53
CA GLY A 6 6.80 13.33 -7.71
C GLY A 6 6.81 12.63 -6.35
N GLU A 7 5.97 13.13 -5.45
CA GLU A 7 5.68 12.44 -4.20
C GLU A 7 4.91 11.14 -4.46
N MET A 8 5.28 10.08 -3.74
CA MET A 8 4.65 8.77 -3.87
C MET A 8 3.65 8.54 -2.74
N LEU A 9 2.44 8.09 -3.08
CA LEU A 9 1.46 7.59 -2.11
C LEU A 9 1.33 6.08 -2.26
N MET A 10 1.53 5.34 -1.17
CA MET A 10 1.39 3.89 -1.13
C MET A 10 0.29 3.48 -0.14
N ILE A 11 -0.64 2.65 -0.60
CA ILE A 11 -1.75 2.13 0.20
C ILE A 11 -1.75 0.60 0.13
N TRP A 12 -1.68 -0.05 1.30
CA TRP A 12 -1.54 -1.49 1.40
C TRP A 12 -2.63 -2.15 2.24
N GLY A 13 -3.09 -3.31 1.79
CA GLY A 13 -3.88 -4.23 2.60
C GLY A 13 -2.98 -5.21 3.35
N LYS A 14 -3.01 -5.20 4.69
CA LYS A 14 -2.22 -6.11 5.53
C LYS A 14 -2.59 -7.57 5.35
N GLN A 15 -3.81 -7.85 4.89
CA GLN A 15 -4.34 -9.19 4.64
C GLN A 15 -4.29 -9.57 3.15
N ASP A 16 -3.64 -8.77 2.31
CA ASP A 16 -3.43 -9.12 0.90
C ASP A 16 -2.42 -10.29 0.79
N PRO A 17 -2.83 -11.48 0.30
CA PRO A 17 -1.93 -12.62 0.15
C PRO A 17 -0.89 -12.42 -0.96
N HIS A 18 -1.10 -11.47 -1.87
CA HIS A 18 -0.19 -11.21 -2.97
C HIS A 18 1.00 -10.33 -2.58
N VAL A 19 0.87 -9.55 -1.49
CA VAL A 19 1.93 -8.66 -1.00
C VAL A 19 2.15 -8.89 0.50
N PRO A 20 2.85 -9.99 0.86
CA PRO A 20 3.14 -10.33 2.25
C PRO A 20 4.04 -9.27 2.90
N ALA A 21 4.10 -9.30 4.24
CA ALA A 21 4.83 -8.31 5.03
C ALA A 21 6.30 -8.17 4.63
N GLU A 22 6.98 -9.27 4.30
CA GLU A 22 8.37 -9.25 3.84
C GLU A 22 8.53 -8.49 2.51
N GLY A 23 7.61 -8.70 1.57
CA GLY A 23 7.59 -7.96 0.31
C GLY A 23 7.36 -6.46 0.52
N ARG A 24 6.46 -6.11 1.44
CA ARG A 24 6.24 -4.69 1.82
C ARG A 24 7.47 -4.06 2.45
N ALA A 25 8.18 -4.80 3.30
CA ALA A 25 9.41 -4.31 3.93
C ALA A 25 10.51 -4.01 2.91
N ILE A 26 10.67 -4.84 1.88
CA ILE A 26 11.64 -4.60 0.79
C ILE A 26 11.32 -3.30 0.06
N ILE A 27 10.04 -3.08 -0.29
CA ILE A 27 9.60 -1.86 -0.97
C ILE A 27 9.85 -0.63 -0.08
N TYR A 28 9.50 -0.72 1.20
CA TYR A 28 9.69 0.37 2.15
C TYR A 28 11.17 0.74 2.32
N SER A 29 12.06 -0.25 2.43
CA SER A 29 13.52 -0.02 2.52
C SER A 29 14.05 0.67 1.27
N ALA A 30 13.68 0.17 0.09
CA ALA A 30 14.11 0.75 -1.18
C ALA A 30 13.64 2.21 -1.36
N MET A 31 12.40 2.53 -0.95
CA MET A 31 11.89 3.90 -0.95
C MET A 31 12.67 4.80 0.00
N SER A 32 12.89 4.32 1.23
CA SER A 32 13.60 5.05 2.28
C SER A 32 15.06 5.33 1.89
N GLU A 33 15.77 4.33 1.37
CA GLU A 33 17.16 4.45 0.92
C GLU A 33 17.30 5.37 -0.31
N SER A 34 16.28 5.45 -1.14
CA SER A 34 16.29 6.31 -2.32
C SER A 34 16.13 7.80 -2.01
N GLY A 35 15.73 8.15 -0.77
CA GLY A 35 15.54 9.52 -0.33
C GLY A 35 14.37 10.26 -0.99
N ILE A 36 13.44 9.54 -1.63
CA ILE A 36 12.23 10.15 -2.20
C ILE A 36 11.25 10.52 -1.10
N THR A 37 10.42 11.53 -1.33
CA THR A 37 9.28 11.83 -0.47
C THR A 37 8.15 10.86 -0.77
N PHE A 38 7.65 10.19 0.27
CA PHE A 38 6.52 9.30 0.14
C PHE A 38 5.64 9.25 1.39
N THR A 39 4.38 8.93 1.17
CA THR A 39 3.37 8.66 2.20
C THR A 39 2.99 7.18 2.15
N TRP A 40 2.86 6.56 3.33
CA TRP A 40 2.63 5.12 3.46
C TRP A 40 1.45 4.85 4.39
N HIS A 41 0.44 4.16 3.88
CA HIS A 41 -0.72 3.72 4.66
C HIS A 41 -0.89 2.21 4.59
N GLU A 42 -1.06 1.59 5.76
CA GLU A 42 -1.42 0.19 5.87
C GLU A 42 -2.78 0.06 6.55
N PHE A 43 -3.65 -0.73 5.92
CA PHE A 43 -4.99 -0.99 6.40
C PHE A 43 -5.19 -2.48 6.63
N ASN A 44 -6.07 -2.84 7.57
CA ASN A 44 -6.49 -4.23 7.76
C ASN A 44 -7.49 -4.66 6.65
N GLY A 45 -7.05 -4.60 5.39
CA GLY A 45 -7.84 -4.97 4.21
C GLY A 45 -7.20 -6.11 3.41
N GLN A 46 -8.03 -6.82 2.64
CA GLN A 46 -7.60 -7.84 1.67
C GLN A 46 -7.22 -7.22 0.32
N HIS A 47 -6.81 -8.04 -0.64
CA HIS A 47 -6.59 -7.60 -2.02
C HIS A 47 -7.81 -6.86 -2.58
N ALA A 48 -7.58 -5.70 -3.20
CA ALA A 48 -8.61 -4.83 -3.78
C ALA A 48 -9.69 -4.35 -2.79
N PHE A 49 -9.36 -4.15 -1.50
CA PHE A 49 -10.33 -3.70 -0.48
C PHE A 49 -10.95 -2.33 -0.75
N MET A 50 -10.26 -1.45 -1.48
CA MET A 50 -10.75 -0.11 -1.86
C MET A 50 -11.75 -0.12 -3.02
N ARG A 51 -11.93 -1.26 -3.71
CA ARG A 51 -12.87 -1.35 -4.82
C ARG A 51 -14.29 -1.34 -4.26
N ASP A 52 -15.09 -0.40 -4.74
CA ASP A 52 -16.50 -0.16 -4.38
C ASP A 52 -17.47 -1.27 -4.84
N GLU A 53 -17.00 -2.24 -5.64
CA GLU A 53 -17.81 -3.34 -6.16
C GLU A 53 -17.23 -4.75 -5.89
N GLY A 54 -18.14 -5.72 -5.67
CA GLY A 54 -17.87 -7.16 -5.56
C GLY A 54 -17.57 -7.67 -4.14
N HIS A 55 -17.42 -9.00 -3.99
CA HIS A 55 -17.29 -9.68 -2.68
C HIS A 55 -16.04 -9.32 -1.85
N ARG A 56 -15.13 -8.50 -2.40
CA ARG A 56 -13.91 -8.03 -1.72
C ARG A 56 -14.00 -6.58 -1.22
N TYR A 57 -15.12 -5.90 -1.48
CA TYR A 57 -15.39 -4.58 -0.91
C TYR A 57 -15.47 -4.68 0.62
N GLN A 58 -14.69 -3.84 1.31
CA GLN A 58 -14.78 -3.67 2.76
C GLN A 58 -14.90 -2.17 3.09
N GLY A 59 -16.11 -1.64 3.00
CA GLY A 59 -16.40 -0.21 3.23
C GLY A 59 -15.98 0.31 4.60
N SER A 60 -15.90 -0.55 5.62
CA SER A 60 -15.44 -0.17 6.97
C SER A 60 -13.96 0.23 7.02
N VAL A 61 -13.16 -0.16 6.04
CA VAL A 61 -11.71 0.15 5.98
C VAL A 61 -11.45 1.50 5.31
N ILE A 62 -12.38 1.99 4.47
CA ILE A 62 -12.24 3.23 3.70
C ILE A 62 -12.73 4.46 4.50
N LEU A 63 -13.56 4.24 5.52
CA LEU A 63 -14.18 5.29 6.34
C LEU A 63 -13.44 5.57 7.66
N ALA A 64 -12.27 4.96 7.88
CA ALA A 64 -11.49 5.07 9.13
C ALA A 64 -10.26 5.95 8.96
#